data_AF-A0A963JPX2-F1
#
_entry.id   AF-A0A963JPX2-F1
#
_cell.length_a   1.000
_cell.length_b   1.000
_cell.length_c   1.000
_cell.angle_alpha   90.00
_cell.angle_beta   90.00
_cell.angle_gamma   90.00
#
_symmetry.space_group_name_H-M   'P 1'
#
loop_
_entity.id
_entity.type
_entity.pdbx_description
1 polymer ?
#
loop_
_entity_poly.entity_id
_entity_poly.type
_entity_poly.pdbx_seq_one_letter_code
_entity_poly.pdbx_strand_id
1 'polypeptide(L)'
;GQQQRVALARALAPRPQLMLLDEPFSNLDVDLRERLAHEVRGILKAAGATALFVTHDQLEAFAIGDVIGVMHQGHLHQWDDAYTLYHRPATRFVANFIGHGVFAPATLVQQGSAVVVRTPLGDLANLTECPLPSSYPAGECDVLLRADDIVHDDAAPVQAQILRKAFRGSEFLYTLRLENGQTLQAHVPSHHDHALGEWIGIRAQVDHVVTFDRPPGIMAKNASGALPSSV
;
A
#
# COMPACT_ATOMS: atom_id res chain seq x y z
N GLY A 1 -23.82 -11.72 8.47
CA GLY A 1 -23.36 -12.39 9.70
C GLY A 1 -23.82 -13.84 9.81
N GLN A 2 -24.96 -14.11 10.46
CA GLN A 2 -25.38 -15.48 10.81
C GLN A 2 -25.66 -16.40 9.60
N GLN A 3 -26.29 -15.88 8.55
CA GLN A 3 -26.52 -16.66 7.32
C GLN A 3 -25.21 -17.13 6.67
N GLN A 4 -24.18 -16.27 6.68
CA GLN A 4 -22.86 -16.60 6.12
C GLN A 4 -22.18 -17.73 6.90
N ARG A 5 -22.31 -17.72 8.24
CA ARG A 5 -21.78 -18.78 9.10
C ARG A 5 -22.48 -20.12 8.83
N VAL A 6 -23.80 -20.11 8.64
CA VAL A 6 -24.56 -21.32 8.27
C VAL A 6 -24.14 -21.84 6.90
N ALA A 7 -23.94 -20.94 5.92
CA ALA A 7 -23.48 -21.32 4.59
C ALA A 7 -22.08 -21.94 4.61
N LEU A 8 -21.13 -21.33 5.34
CA LEU A 8 -19.78 -21.85 5.49
C LEU A 8 -19.76 -23.21 6.20
N ALA A 9 -20.50 -23.34 7.30
CA ALA A 9 -20.60 -24.60 8.04
C ALA A 9 -21.19 -25.72 7.17
N ARG A 10 -22.22 -25.42 6.38
CA ARG A 10 -22.81 -26.37 5.42
C ARG A 10 -21.82 -26.78 4.34
N ALA A 11 -21.02 -25.84 3.84
CA ALA A 11 -20.00 -26.12 2.83
C ALA A 11 -18.82 -26.93 3.39
N LEU A 12 -18.48 -26.77 4.67
CA LEU A 12 -17.42 -27.51 5.36
C LEU A 12 -17.85 -28.89 5.88
N ALA A 13 -19.14 -29.09 6.18
CA ALA A 13 -19.68 -30.36 6.69
C ALA A 13 -19.25 -31.61 5.90
N PRO A 14 -19.23 -31.61 4.54
CA PRO A 14 -18.76 -32.76 3.77
C PRO A 14 -17.23 -32.94 3.76
N ARG A 15 -16.46 -32.10 4.45
CA ARG A 15 -14.98 -32.09 4.46
C ARG A 15 -14.39 -32.01 3.05
N PRO A 16 -14.70 -30.93 2.28
CA PRO A 16 -14.20 -30.79 0.92
C PRO A 16 -12.68 -30.64 0.91
N GLN A 17 -12.05 -31.11 -0.16
CA GLN A 17 -10.62 -30.89 -0.40
C GLN A 17 -10.31 -29.44 -0.81
N LEU A 18 -11.28 -28.76 -1.43
CA LEU A 18 -11.18 -27.39 -1.91
C LEU A 18 -12.50 -26.65 -1.66
N MET A 19 -12.40 -25.47 -1.06
CA MET A 19 -13.48 -24.50 -0.96
C MET A 19 -13.27 -23.35 -1.94
N LEU A 20 -14.33 -22.95 -2.63
CA LEU A 20 -14.35 -21.76 -3.48
C LEU A 20 -15.31 -20.75 -2.83
N LEU A 21 -14.81 -19.56 -2.54
CA LEU A 21 -15.60 -18.46 -1.99
C LEU A 21 -15.46 -17.27 -2.92
N ASP A 22 -16.58 -16.88 -3.52
CA ASP A 22 -16.64 -15.76 -4.46
C ASP A 22 -17.40 -14.59 -3.81
N GLU A 23 -16.66 -13.53 -3.49
CA GLU A 23 -17.11 -12.31 -2.79
C GLU A 23 -18.09 -12.56 -1.63
N PRO A 24 -17.78 -13.43 -0.67
CA PRO A 24 -18.75 -13.89 0.33
C PRO A 24 -19.24 -12.79 1.29
N PHE A 25 -18.53 -11.66 1.38
CA PHE A 25 -18.83 -10.59 2.35
C PHE A 25 -19.24 -9.26 1.71
N SER A 26 -19.41 -9.21 0.38
CA SER A 26 -19.71 -7.99 -0.39
C SER A 26 -20.89 -7.17 0.14
N ASN A 27 -21.91 -7.84 0.70
CA ASN A 27 -23.14 -7.20 1.21
C ASN A 27 -23.09 -6.81 2.71
N LEU A 28 -21.93 -6.87 3.36
CA LEU A 28 -21.78 -6.56 4.78
C LEU A 28 -21.14 -5.19 4.99
N ASP A 29 -21.26 -4.63 6.18
CA ASP A 29 -20.54 -3.44 6.64
C ASP A 29 -19.07 -3.74 6.92
N VAL A 30 -18.19 -2.74 6.75
CA VAL A 30 -16.72 -2.90 6.80
C VAL A 30 -16.25 -3.59 8.08
N ASP A 31 -16.74 -3.14 9.25
CA ASP A 31 -16.35 -3.70 10.55
C ASP A 31 -16.73 -5.19 10.68
N LEU A 32 -17.89 -5.57 10.15
CA LEU A 32 -18.33 -6.97 10.19
C LEU A 32 -17.56 -7.83 9.18
N ARG A 33 -17.18 -7.27 8.02
CA ARG A 33 -16.34 -7.97 7.03
C ARG A 33 -15.00 -8.34 7.64
N GLU A 34 -14.30 -7.39 8.25
CA GLU A 34 -12.99 -7.61 8.84
C GLU A 34 -13.03 -8.67 9.95
N ARG A 35 -14.05 -8.58 10.82
CA ARG A 35 -14.26 -9.58 11.87
C ARG A 35 -14.54 -10.98 11.28
N LEU A 36 -15.44 -11.07 10.30
CA LEU A 36 -15.78 -12.35 9.68
C LEU A 36 -14.61 -12.93 8.90
N ALA A 37 -13.81 -12.10 8.23
CA ALA A 37 -12.59 -12.53 7.54
C ALA A 37 -11.65 -13.30 8.48
N HIS A 38 -11.38 -12.75 9.67
CA HIS A 38 -10.59 -13.43 10.70
C HIS A 38 -11.24 -14.72 11.21
N GLU A 39 -12.54 -14.69 11.49
CA GLU A 39 -13.27 -15.88 11.94
C GLU A 39 -13.24 -17.01 10.88
N VAL A 40 -13.48 -16.68 9.61
CA VAL A 40 -13.47 -17.63 8.49
C VAL A 40 -12.08 -18.22 8.29
N ARG A 41 -11.02 -17.40 8.36
CA ARG A 41 -9.64 -17.91 8.33
C ARG A 41 -9.41 -18.94 9.43
N GLY A 42 -9.82 -18.65 10.67
CA GLY A 42 -9.69 -19.58 11.79
C GLY A 42 -10.42 -20.90 11.53
N ILE A 43 -11.64 -20.84 11.01
CA ILE A 43 -12.44 -22.02 10.66
C ILE A 43 -11.76 -22.85 9.56
N LEU A 44 -11.29 -22.22 8.49
CA LEU A 44 -10.61 -22.90 7.38
C LEU A 44 -9.32 -23.59 7.84
N LYS A 45 -8.52 -22.89 8.66
CA LYS A 45 -7.30 -23.44 9.26
C LYS A 45 -7.59 -24.62 10.18
N ALA A 46 -8.59 -24.51 11.05
CA ALA A 46 -8.99 -25.59 11.95
C ALA A 46 -9.53 -26.82 11.19
N ALA A 47 -10.19 -26.60 10.05
CA ALA A 47 -10.68 -27.67 9.19
C ALA A 47 -9.59 -28.32 8.32
N GLY A 48 -8.41 -27.68 8.18
CA GLY A 48 -7.36 -28.12 7.26
C GLY A 48 -7.78 -28.09 5.79
N ALA A 49 -8.77 -27.27 5.44
CA ALA A 49 -9.32 -27.19 4.10
C ALA A 49 -8.55 -26.17 3.25
N THR A 50 -8.22 -26.53 2.01
CA THR A 50 -7.71 -25.57 1.03
C THR A 50 -8.86 -24.67 0.58
N ALA A 51 -8.65 -23.36 0.54
CA ALA A 51 -9.65 -22.40 0.09
C ALA A 51 -9.08 -21.46 -0.98
N LEU A 52 -9.87 -21.21 -2.02
CA LEU A 52 -9.69 -20.10 -2.95
C LEU A 52 -10.75 -19.05 -2.61
N PHE A 53 -10.29 -17.86 -2.24
CA PHE A 53 -11.12 -16.74 -1.85
C PHE A 53 -10.94 -15.61 -2.86
N VAL A 54 -12.04 -15.13 -3.44
CA VAL A 54 -12.06 -14.02 -4.40
C VAL A 54 -12.76 -12.84 -3.74
N THR A 55 -12.11 -11.67 -3.80
CA THR A 55 -12.64 -10.41 -3.27
C THR A 55 -12.05 -9.22 -4.00
N HIS A 56 -12.78 -8.12 -4.02
CA HIS A 56 -12.29 -6.81 -4.45
C HIS A 56 -11.74 -5.97 -3.29
N ASP A 57 -11.81 -6.46 -2.04
CA ASP A 57 -11.37 -5.76 -0.85
C ASP A 57 -9.97 -6.22 -0.37
N GLN A 58 -9.09 -5.26 -0.15
CA GLN A 58 -7.70 -5.52 0.22
C GLN A 58 -7.57 -6.00 1.66
N LEU A 59 -8.37 -5.46 2.58
CA LEU A 59 -8.32 -5.82 4.00
C LEU A 59 -8.79 -7.26 4.20
N GLU A 60 -9.82 -7.68 3.46
CA GLU A 60 -10.25 -9.08 3.43
C GLU A 60 -9.15 -10.00 2.91
N ALA A 61 -8.52 -9.64 1.78
CA ALA A 61 -7.43 -10.42 1.21
C ALA A 61 -6.26 -10.58 2.20
N PHE A 62 -5.85 -9.50 2.87
CA PHE A 62 -4.79 -9.52 3.89
C PHE A 62 -5.17 -10.29 5.14
N ALA A 63 -6.43 -10.21 5.58
CA ALA A 63 -6.88 -10.91 6.78
C ALA A 63 -6.94 -12.43 6.57
N ILE A 64 -7.33 -12.90 5.38
CA ILE A 64 -7.63 -14.31 5.10
C ILE A 64 -6.46 -15.03 4.44
N GLY A 65 -5.82 -14.38 3.47
CA GLY A 65 -4.87 -14.99 2.56
C GLY A 65 -3.57 -15.40 3.25
N ASP A 66 -3.18 -16.67 3.06
CA ASP A 66 -1.80 -17.08 3.29
C ASP A 66 -0.90 -16.60 2.14
N VAL A 67 -1.45 -16.65 0.92
CA VAL A 67 -0.87 -16.11 -0.31
C VAL A 67 -1.99 -15.45 -1.09
N ILE A 68 -1.68 -14.33 -1.74
CA ILE A 68 -2.66 -13.45 -2.38
C ILE A 68 -2.20 -13.20 -3.82
N GLY A 69 -3.11 -13.49 -4.75
CA GLY A 69 -2.94 -13.19 -6.16
C GLY A 69 -3.60 -11.87 -6.53
N VAL A 70 -2.84 -10.89 -7.00
CA VAL A 70 -3.39 -9.64 -7.54
C VAL A 70 -3.57 -9.79 -9.05
N MET A 71 -4.80 -9.69 -9.53
CA MET A 71 -5.14 -9.83 -10.94
C MET A 71 -5.64 -8.52 -11.54
N HIS A 72 -5.31 -8.28 -12.81
CA HIS A 72 -5.83 -7.16 -13.58
C HIS A 72 -5.93 -7.54 -15.06
N GLN A 73 -7.07 -7.23 -15.68
CA GLN A 73 -7.34 -7.57 -17.09
C GLN A 73 -7.04 -9.03 -17.45
N GLY A 74 -7.42 -9.96 -16.58
CA GLY A 74 -7.21 -11.41 -16.78
C GLY A 74 -5.77 -11.89 -16.58
N HIS A 75 -4.84 -11.02 -16.19
CA HIS A 75 -3.45 -11.38 -15.93
C HIS A 75 -3.15 -11.33 -14.43
N LEU A 76 -2.40 -12.32 -13.94
CA LEU A 76 -1.87 -12.32 -12.58
C LEU A 76 -0.61 -11.44 -12.55
N HIS A 77 -0.69 -10.34 -11.80
CA HIS A 77 0.40 -9.37 -11.70
C HIS A 77 1.40 -9.73 -10.59
N GLN A 78 0.92 -10.32 -9.50
CA GLN A 78 1.76 -10.74 -8.37
C GLN A 78 1.05 -11.83 -7.56
N TRP A 79 1.83 -12.72 -6.95
CA TRP A 79 1.37 -13.84 -6.13
C TRP A 79 2.31 -14.01 -4.95
N ASP A 80 1.98 -13.36 -3.83
CA ASP A 80 2.85 -13.28 -2.66
C ASP A 80 2.03 -13.15 -1.37
N ASP A 81 2.68 -13.19 -0.21
CA ASP A 81 2.04 -12.88 1.07
C ASP A 81 1.69 -11.38 1.20
N ALA A 82 0.84 -11.06 2.17
CA ALA A 82 0.36 -9.69 2.39
C ALA A 82 1.49 -8.67 2.64
N TYR A 83 2.53 -9.05 3.39
CA TYR A 83 3.65 -8.16 3.71
C TYR A 83 4.46 -7.85 2.45
N THR A 84 4.80 -8.88 1.67
CA THR A 84 5.53 -8.72 0.42
C THR A 84 4.73 -7.93 -0.63
N LEU A 85 3.42 -8.16 -0.76
CA LEU A 85 2.57 -7.37 -1.66
C LEU A 85 2.55 -5.88 -1.31
N TYR A 86 2.53 -5.56 -0.02
CA TYR A 86 2.47 -4.18 0.45
C TYR A 86 3.82 -3.45 0.27
N HIS A 87 4.90 -4.08 0.74
CA HIS A 87 6.24 -3.48 0.80
C HIS A 87 7.07 -3.69 -0.47
N ARG A 88 6.78 -4.71 -1.28
CA ARG A 88 7.53 -5.07 -2.48
C ARG A 88 6.59 -5.38 -3.66
N PRO A 89 5.75 -4.42 -4.09
CA PRO A 89 4.89 -4.61 -5.24
C PRO A 89 5.71 -4.79 -6.52
N ALA A 90 5.45 -5.88 -7.26
CA ALA A 90 6.16 -6.25 -8.48
C ALA A 90 5.84 -5.36 -9.67
N THR A 91 4.69 -4.70 -9.68
CA THR A 91 4.28 -3.80 -10.76
C THR A 91 3.69 -2.51 -10.23
N ARG A 92 3.77 -1.44 -11.03
CA ARG A 92 3.16 -0.15 -10.70
C ARG A 92 1.64 -0.25 -10.49
N PHE A 93 0.98 -1.22 -11.15
CA PHE A 93 -0.43 -1.52 -10.91
C PHE A 93 -0.64 -2.03 -9.48
N VAL A 94 0.12 -3.04 -9.04
CA VAL A 94 0.00 -3.59 -7.68
C VAL A 94 0.31 -2.51 -6.64
N ALA A 95 1.34 -1.68 -6.88
CA ALA A 95 1.69 -0.58 -6.00
C ALA A 95 0.57 0.48 -5.86
N ASN A 96 -0.14 0.78 -6.94
CA ASN A 96 -1.32 1.67 -6.92
C ASN A 96 -2.54 1.02 -6.29
N PHE A 97 -2.70 -0.28 -6.52
CA PHE A 97 -3.87 -1.01 -6.07
C PHE A 97 -3.79 -1.25 -4.56
N ILE A 98 -2.65 -1.69 -4.06
CA ILE A 98 -2.42 -2.02 -2.66
C ILE A 98 -1.99 -0.79 -1.87
N GLY A 99 -2.75 -0.40 -0.85
CA GLY A 99 -2.35 0.63 0.12
C GLY A 99 -2.36 2.08 -0.39
N HIS A 100 -1.98 3.01 0.49
CA HIS A 100 -1.84 4.43 0.13
C HIS A 100 -0.37 4.78 -0.12
N GLY A 101 -0.07 5.30 -1.31
CA GLY A 101 1.27 5.74 -1.65
C GLY A 101 1.31 6.66 -2.84
N VAL A 102 2.44 7.33 -3.01
CA VAL A 102 2.72 8.20 -4.15
C VAL A 102 4.00 7.77 -4.86
N PHE A 103 4.05 8.06 -6.15
CA PHE A 103 5.27 7.92 -6.94
C PHE A 103 5.98 9.26 -6.98
N ALA A 104 7.12 9.34 -6.31
CA ALA A 104 7.98 10.52 -6.36
C ALA A 104 9.10 10.30 -7.38
N PRO A 105 9.42 11.27 -8.24
CA PRO A 105 10.56 11.15 -9.13
C PRO A 105 11.83 11.09 -8.30
N ALA A 106 12.69 10.13 -8.63
CA ALA A 106 13.98 9.93 -8.01
C ALA A 106 15.08 9.75 -9.07
N THR A 107 16.32 9.91 -8.63
CA THR A 107 17.50 9.61 -9.43
C THR A 107 18.42 8.71 -8.63
N LEU A 108 18.74 7.53 -9.17
CA LEU A 108 19.74 6.64 -8.58
C LEU A 108 21.13 7.14 -8.93
N VAL A 109 21.95 7.39 -7.91
CA VAL A 109 23.33 7.85 -8.05
C VAL A 109 24.24 6.87 -7.36
N GLN A 110 25.27 6.40 -8.09
CA GLN A 110 26.31 5.59 -7.49
C GLN A 110 27.29 6.48 -6.71
N GLN A 111 27.46 6.21 -5.41
CA GLN A 111 28.44 6.86 -4.55
C GLN A 111 29.37 5.80 -3.96
N GLY A 112 30.54 5.64 -4.58
CA GLY A 112 31.48 4.58 -4.21
C GLY A 112 30.88 3.19 -4.46
N SER A 113 30.83 2.37 -3.42
CA SER A 113 30.24 1.02 -3.46
C SER A 113 28.73 1.00 -3.16
N ALA A 114 28.13 2.13 -2.77
CA ALA A 114 26.71 2.21 -2.42
C ALA A 114 25.91 2.94 -3.50
N VAL A 115 24.63 2.59 -3.62
CA VAL A 115 23.65 3.31 -4.44
C VAL A 115 22.83 4.20 -3.52
N VAL A 116 22.73 5.48 -3.87
CA VAL A 116 21.93 6.48 -3.16
C VAL A 116 20.76 6.86 -4.05
N VAL A 117 19.56 6.85 -3.50
CA VAL A 117 18.35 7.29 -4.21
C VAL A 117 18.06 8.72 -3.80
N ARG A 118 18.31 9.65 -4.72
CA ARG A 118 18.02 11.07 -4.50
C ARG A 118 16.55 11.30 -4.70
N THR A 119 15.88 11.78 -3.67
CA THR A 119 14.46 12.12 -3.72
C THR A 119 14.24 13.57 -3.31
N PRO A 120 13.08 14.14 -3.65
CA PRO A 120 12.61 15.42 -3.11
C PRO A 120 12.53 15.49 -1.58
N LEU A 121 12.52 14.34 -0.90
CA LEU A 121 12.54 14.22 0.56
C LEU A 121 13.94 14.09 1.16
N GLY A 122 14.97 14.18 0.32
CA GLY A 122 16.35 13.93 0.69
C GLY A 122 16.89 12.62 0.13
N ASP A 123 18.14 12.35 0.48
CA ASP A 123 18.87 11.18 0.00
C ASP A 123 18.53 9.95 0.84
N LEU A 124 18.05 8.90 0.19
CA LEU A 124 17.84 7.59 0.81
C LEU A 124 19.11 6.75 0.63
N ALA A 125 19.73 6.36 1.75
CA ALA A 125 20.95 5.57 1.81
C ALA A 125 20.74 4.28 2.64
N ASN A 126 21.69 3.33 2.55
CA ASN A 126 21.66 2.03 3.25
C ASN A 126 20.46 1.14 2.89
N LEU A 127 20.14 1.10 1.61
CA LEU A 127 18.99 0.37 1.09
C LEU A 127 19.34 -1.10 0.87
N THR A 128 18.57 -2.00 1.50
CA THR A 128 18.84 -3.44 1.54
C THR A 128 18.72 -4.10 0.16
N GLU A 129 17.89 -3.54 -0.73
CA GLU A 129 17.58 -4.11 -2.06
C GLU A 129 17.32 -2.99 -3.08
N CYS A 130 18.31 -2.09 -3.29
CA CYS A 130 18.17 -1.05 -4.30
C CYS A 130 18.63 -1.56 -5.69
N PRO A 131 17.84 -1.37 -6.77
CA PRO A 131 18.31 -1.68 -8.11
C PRO A 131 19.53 -0.84 -8.48
N LEU A 132 20.35 -1.36 -9.39
CA LEU A 132 21.53 -0.64 -9.87
C LEU A 132 21.10 0.59 -10.70
N PRO A 133 21.85 1.70 -10.70
CA PRO A 133 21.55 2.87 -11.54
C PRO A 133 21.42 2.54 -13.03
N SER A 134 22.13 1.49 -13.49
CA SER A 134 22.06 0.98 -14.87
C SER A 134 20.72 0.33 -15.22
N SER A 135 19.86 0.05 -14.25
CA SER A 135 18.52 -0.48 -14.49
C SER A 135 17.59 0.55 -15.13
N TYR A 136 17.94 1.84 -15.09
CA TYR A 136 17.11 2.93 -15.62
C TYR A 136 17.90 3.82 -16.58
N PRO A 137 17.29 4.28 -17.69
CA PRO A 137 17.88 5.30 -18.55
C PRO A 137 18.21 6.56 -17.74
N ALA A 138 19.48 7.00 -17.79
CA ALA A 138 20.00 8.12 -16.99
C ALA A 138 19.85 7.99 -15.46
N GLY A 139 19.54 6.79 -14.94
CA GLY A 139 19.26 6.56 -13.53
C GLY A 139 17.95 7.20 -13.05
N GLU A 140 17.08 7.67 -13.96
CA GLU A 140 15.81 8.30 -13.61
C GLU A 140 14.71 7.26 -13.41
N CYS A 141 14.09 7.29 -12.23
CA CYS A 141 12.99 6.39 -11.90
C CYS A 141 11.92 7.12 -11.09
N ASP A 142 10.82 6.45 -10.80
CA ASP A 142 9.93 6.86 -9.73
C ASP A 142 10.11 5.91 -8.55
N VAL A 143 10.23 6.47 -7.34
CA VAL A 143 10.21 5.71 -6.09
C VAL A 143 8.80 5.70 -5.51
N LEU A 144 8.36 4.54 -5.03
CA LEU A 144 7.14 4.42 -4.25
C LEU A 144 7.40 4.89 -2.83
N LEU A 145 6.61 5.85 -2.36
CA LEU A 145 6.60 6.30 -0.98
C LEU A 145 5.20 6.05 -0.41
N ARG A 146 5.10 5.16 0.58
CA ARG A 146 3.87 4.93 1.34
C ARG A 146 3.68 6.03 2.36
N ALA A 147 2.45 6.20 2.82
CA ALA A 147 2.16 7.16 3.88
C ALA A 147 2.91 6.83 5.18
N ASP A 148 3.18 5.56 5.41
CA ASP A 148 3.85 5.01 6.58
C ASP A 148 5.38 5.17 6.50
N ASP A 149 5.91 5.39 5.29
CA ASP A 149 7.34 5.69 5.06
C ASP A 149 7.68 7.15 5.40
N ILE A 150 6.68 8.00 5.63
CA ILE A 150 6.86 9.43 5.89
C ILE A 150 6.60 9.72 7.37
N VAL A 151 7.66 10.07 8.07
CA VAL A 151 7.62 10.35 9.51
C VAL A 151 7.60 11.85 9.73
N HIS A 152 6.69 12.29 10.61
CA HIS A 152 6.66 13.65 11.12
C HIS A 152 7.87 13.92 12.02
N ASP A 153 8.65 14.96 11.69
CA ASP A 153 9.82 15.38 12.43
C ASP A 153 10.04 16.88 12.19
N ASP A 154 9.62 17.71 13.14
CA ASP A 154 9.75 19.18 13.04
C ASP A 154 11.19 19.68 12.88
N ALA A 155 12.18 18.87 13.26
CA ALA A 155 13.60 19.21 13.09
C ALA A 155 14.15 18.80 11.71
N ALA A 156 13.37 18.08 10.90
CA ALA A 156 13.79 17.66 9.58
C ALA A 156 13.95 18.86 8.63
N PRO A 157 14.97 18.85 7.75
CA PRO A 157 15.24 19.95 6.84
C PRO A 157 14.19 20.08 5.74
N VAL A 158 13.46 19.00 5.44
CA VAL A 158 12.41 19.00 4.43
C VAL A 158 11.10 19.39 5.09
N GLN A 159 10.52 20.48 4.61
CA GLN A 159 9.21 20.95 5.04
C GLN A 159 8.15 20.70 3.99
N ALA A 160 6.93 20.43 4.44
CA ALA A 160 5.78 20.24 3.57
C ALA A 160 4.53 20.92 4.13
N GLN A 161 3.74 21.51 3.24
CA GLN A 161 2.50 22.18 3.61
C GLN A 161 1.34 21.19 3.69
N ILE A 162 0.56 21.24 4.76
CA ILE A 162 -0.66 20.43 4.91
C ILE A 162 -1.76 20.98 4.00
N LEU A 163 -2.14 20.20 2.97
CA LEU A 163 -3.26 20.50 2.08
C LEU A 163 -4.58 19.91 2.56
N ARG A 164 -4.53 18.68 3.09
CA ARG A 164 -5.70 17.96 3.61
C ARG A 164 -5.34 17.21 4.88
N LYS A 165 -6.35 17.05 5.73
CA LYS A 165 -6.26 16.39 7.02
C LYS A 165 -7.46 15.46 7.17
N ALA A 166 -7.21 14.20 7.52
CA ALA A 166 -8.25 13.24 7.83
C ALA A 166 -7.91 12.54 9.16
N PHE A 167 -8.81 12.65 10.14
CA PHE A 167 -8.67 11.94 11.42
C PHE A 167 -9.11 10.49 11.27
N ARG A 168 -8.27 9.55 11.70
CA ARG A 168 -8.51 8.09 11.63
C ARG A 168 -8.46 7.42 13.01
N GLY A 169 -8.63 8.19 14.09
CA GLY A 169 -8.61 7.68 15.47
C GLY A 169 -7.24 7.80 16.12
N SER A 170 -6.37 6.79 15.94
CA SER A 170 -5.01 6.78 16.51
C SER A 170 -4.03 7.68 15.75
N GLU A 171 -4.42 8.16 14.58
CA GLU A 171 -3.56 8.89 13.66
C GLU A 171 -4.35 9.88 12.78
N PHE A 172 -3.62 10.81 12.19
CA PHE A 172 -4.04 11.63 11.06
C PHE A 172 -3.39 11.11 9.78
N LEU A 173 -4.18 10.99 8.73
CA LEU A 173 -3.66 10.93 7.37
C LEU A 173 -3.61 12.35 6.80
N TYR A 174 -2.41 12.88 6.63
CA TYR A 174 -2.20 14.17 5.99
C TYR A 174 -1.88 14.02 4.51
N THR A 175 -2.41 14.91 3.68
CA THR A 175 -1.89 15.15 2.32
C THR A 175 -1.01 16.37 2.37
N LEU A 176 0.28 16.17 2.08
CA LEU A 176 1.31 17.19 2.20
C LEU A 176 1.78 17.62 0.82
N ARG A 177 2.18 18.89 0.68
CA ARG A 177 2.77 19.45 -0.54
C ARG A 177 4.19 19.93 -0.26
N LEU A 178 5.16 19.41 -0.99
CA LEU A 178 6.54 19.85 -0.97
C LEU A 178 6.71 21.20 -1.66
N GLU A 179 7.82 21.89 -1.40
CA GLU A 179 8.15 23.18 -2.04
C GLU A 179 8.18 23.10 -3.57
N ASN A 180 8.59 21.95 -4.12
CA ASN A 180 8.61 21.70 -5.56
C ASN A 180 7.22 21.42 -6.17
N GLY A 181 6.15 21.49 -5.37
CA GLY A 181 4.76 21.31 -5.79
C GLY A 181 4.25 19.87 -5.75
N GLN A 182 5.10 18.89 -5.48
CA GLN A 182 4.68 17.48 -5.38
C GLN A 182 3.86 17.22 -4.13
N THR A 183 2.94 16.28 -4.24
CA THR A 183 2.10 15.87 -3.11
C THR A 183 2.46 14.47 -2.64
N LEU A 184 2.44 14.29 -1.33
CA LEU A 184 2.65 13.02 -0.66
C LEU A 184 1.64 12.83 0.46
N GLN A 185 1.62 11.63 1.04
CA GLN A 185 0.79 11.31 2.19
C GLN A 185 1.67 10.91 3.36
N ALA A 186 1.23 11.19 4.58
CA ALA A 186 1.95 10.83 5.79
C ALA A 186 0.97 10.41 6.89
N HIS A 187 1.29 9.31 7.56
CA HIS A 187 0.63 8.88 8.79
C HIS A 187 1.31 9.56 9.98
N VAL A 188 0.55 10.38 10.72
CA VAL A 188 1.06 11.14 11.85
C VAL A 188 0.23 10.81 13.09
N PRO A 189 0.84 10.50 14.25
CA PRO A 189 0.10 10.17 15.46
C PRO A 189 -0.92 11.24 15.85
N SER A 190 -2.09 10.84 16.36
CA SER A 190 -3.21 11.77 16.61
C SER A 190 -2.95 12.86 17.66
N HIS A 191 -1.90 12.73 18.46
CA HIS A 191 -1.47 13.77 19.40
C HIS A 191 -0.78 14.96 18.73
N HIS A 192 -0.40 14.83 17.45
CA HIS A 192 0.19 15.88 16.63
C HIS A 192 -0.88 16.50 15.73
N ASP A 193 -1.74 17.33 16.32
CA ASP A 193 -2.95 17.88 15.71
C ASP A 193 -2.67 19.16 14.88
N HIS A 194 -1.87 19.05 13.82
CA HIS A 194 -1.49 20.19 12.97
C HIS A 194 -2.65 20.74 12.13
N ALA A 195 -2.63 22.05 11.85
CA ALA A 195 -3.67 22.77 11.14
C ALA A 195 -3.52 22.70 9.61
N LEU A 196 -4.62 22.84 8.88
CA LEU A 196 -4.56 22.98 7.42
C LEU A 196 -3.77 24.25 7.04
N GLY A 197 -2.88 24.13 6.06
CA GLY A 197 -2.03 25.20 5.57
C GLY A 197 -0.71 25.37 6.35
N GLU A 198 -0.55 24.71 7.49
CA GLU A 198 0.69 24.68 8.27
C GLU A 198 1.80 23.95 7.51
N TRP A 199 3.05 24.36 7.76
CA TRP A 199 4.24 23.69 7.26
C TRP A 199 4.85 22.87 8.38
N ILE A 200 4.99 21.58 8.15
CA ILE A 200 5.55 20.63 9.11
C ILE A 200 6.83 20.02 8.56
N GLY A 201 7.77 19.70 9.46
CA GLY A 201 8.97 18.96 9.10
C GLY A 201 8.65 17.49 8.87
N ILE A 202 9.19 16.91 7.82
CA ILE A 202 9.02 15.49 7.49
C ILE A 202 10.34 14.87 7.05
N ARG A 203 10.49 13.57 7.32
CA ARG A 203 11.59 12.76 6.80
C ARG A 203 11.08 11.44 6.25
N ALA A 204 11.73 10.96 5.20
CA ALA A 204 11.51 9.61 4.71
C ALA A 204 12.25 8.60 5.58
N GLN A 205 11.55 7.55 6.00
CA GLN A 205 12.07 6.39 6.69
C GLN A 205 11.61 5.15 5.92
N VAL A 206 12.34 4.82 4.87
CA VAL A 206 12.00 3.75 3.94
C VAL A 206 12.87 2.54 4.23
N ASP A 207 12.27 1.44 4.68
CA ASP A 207 12.99 0.18 4.91
C ASP A 207 13.25 -0.58 3.60
N HIS A 208 12.30 -0.50 2.65
CA HIS A 208 12.36 -1.16 1.33
C HIS A 208 12.12 -0.12 0.23
N VAL A 209 13.17 0.22 -0.52
CA VAL A 209 13.01 1.12 -1.66
C VAL A 209 12.54 0.35 -2.88
N VAL A 210 11.34 0.71 -3.35
CA VAL A 210 10.75 0.14 -4.57
C VAL A 210 10.72 1.21 -5.64
N THR A 211 11.32 0.91 -6.79
CA THR A 211 11.43 1.84 -7.91
C THR A 211 10.78 1.29 -9.17
N PHE A 212 10.21 2.17 -9.97
CA PHE A 212 9.56 1.87 -11.23
C PHE A 212 10.08 2.76 -12.34
N ASP A 213 9.96 2.30 -13.59
CA ASP A 213 10.22 3.14 -14.75
C ASP A 213 9.34 4.39 -14.71
N ARG A 214 9.96 5.54 -15.01
CA ARG A 214 9.24 6.79 -15.15
C ARG A 214 8.56 6.81 -16.52
N PRO A 215 7.22 6.80 -16.62
CA PRO A 215 6.54 6.82 -17.90
C PRO A 215 6.84 8.14 -18.64
N PRO A 216 7.15 8.09 -19.95
CA PRO A 216 7.44 9.29 -20.72
C PRO A 216 6.19 10.21 -20.76
N GLY A 217 6.32 11.41 -20.21
CA GLY A 217 5.30 12.47 -20.31
C GLY A 217 4.48 12.75 -19.04
N ILE A 218 4.72 12.09 -17.91
CA ILE A 218 4.08 12.48 -16.64
C ILE A 218 4.99 13.45 -15.88
N MET A 219 4.96 14.72 -16.27
CA MET A 219 5.13 15.80 -15.29
C MET A 219 3.96 15.69 -14.32
N ALA A 220 4.21 15.12 -13.14
CA ALA A 220 3.33 15.02 -11.96
C ALA A 220 1.86 15.43 -12.20
N LYS A 221 1.09 14.58 -12.89
CA LYS A 221 -0.38 14.69 -12.83
C LYS A 221 -0.83 14.04 -11.53
N ASN A 222 -0.95 14.91 -10.54
CA ASN A 222 -1.61 14.79 -9.25
C ASN A 222 -2.52 13.56 -9.13
N ALA A 223 -2.29 12.79 -8.07
CA ALA A 223 -3.27 11.85 -7.53
C ALA A 223 -4.52 12.64 -7.07
N SER A 224 -5.40 12.95 -8.01
CA SER A 224 -6.79 13.23 -7.70
C SER A 224 -7.40 11.92 -7.24
N GLY A 225 -7.66 11.82 -5.94
CA GLY A 225 -8.47 10.75 -5.37
C GLY A 225 -9.77 10.61 -6.15
N ALA A 226 -9.87 9.53 -6.89
CA ALA A 226 -11.10 8.95 -7.37
C ALA A 226 -10.94 7.46 -7.12
N LEU A 227 -11.55 6.99 -6.03
CA LEU A 227 -11.95 5.59 -5.92
C LEU A 227 -12.71 5.25 -7.21
N PRO A 228 -12.41 4.17 -7.93
CA PRO A 228 -13.30 3.72 -8.98
C PRO A 228 -14.62 3.36 -8.33
N SER A 229 -15.66 4.14 -8.65
CA SER A 229 -17.04 3.79 -8.38
C SER A 229 -17.32 2.45 -9.06
N SER A 230 -17.50 1.41 -8.26
CA SER A 230 -17.97 0.10 -8.69
C SER A 230 -19.32 0.23 -9.42
N VAL A 231 -19.38 -0.30 -10.64
CA VAL A 231 -20.60 -0.73 -11.33
C VAL A 231 -20.53 -2.24 -11.42
#